data_AF-A0A6G2DX46-F1
#
_entry.id   AF-A0A6G2DX46-F1
#
_cell.length_a   1.000
_cell.length_b   1.000
_cell.length_c   1.000
_cell.angle_alpha   90.00
_cell.angle_beta   90.00
_cell.angle_gamma   90.00
#
_symmetry.space_group_name_H-M   'P 1'
#
loop_
_entity.id
_entity.type
_entity.pdbx_description
1 polymer ?
#
loop_
_entity_poly.entity_id
_entity_poly.type
_entity_poly.pdbx_seq_one_letter_code
_entity_poly.pdbx_strand_id
1 'polypeptide(L)'
;QKTGKYKSIKMTRPLKNELREFVKDKELHEYLFQSRVGKNKALSYKTVYWFLKRAAEDLGIDNVGTHTMRKTFGYHYYKKYKNVADLMSLFNHSSPAVTLIYICVRQDELDTKMSNFSL
;
A
#
# COMPACT_ATOMS: atom_id res chain seq x y z
N GLN A 1 -2.14 -18.41 8.37
CA GLN A 1 -1.57 -19.20 7.24
C GLN A 1 -1.67 -18.36 5.96
N LYS A 2 -0.61 -18.19 5.15
CA LYS A 2 -0.73 -17.51 3.84
C LYS A 2 -1.54 -18.42 2.92
N THR A 3 -2.54 -17.88 2.22
CA THR A 3 -3.55 -18.64 1.47
C THR A 3 -3.03 -19.32 0.19
N GLY A 4 -1.71 -19.38 -0.03
CA GLY A 4 -1.10 -19.93 -1.26
C GLY A 4 -1.44 -19.18 -2.56
N LYS A 5 -2.19 -18.07 -2.47
CA LYS A 5 -2.65 -17.31 -3.64
C LYS A 5 -1.54 -16.44 -4.20
N TYR A 6 -1.06 -16.80 -5.39
CA TYR A 6 -0.12 -15.97 -6.15
C TYR A 6 -0.86 -14.87 -6.90
N LYS A 7 -0.20 -13.73 -7.04
CA LYS A 7 -0.72 -12.59 -7.77
C LYS A 7 0.38 -11.96 -8.60
N SER A 8 0.12 -11.82 -9.88
CA SER A 8 0.97 -11.02 -10.76
C SER A 8 0.54 -9.57 -10.72
N ILE A 9 1.49 -8.67 -10.53
CA ILE A 9 1.25 -7.22 -10.54
C ILE A 9 2.18 -6.61 -11.59
N LYS A 10 1.61 -5.84 -12.52
CA LYS A 10 2.40 -5.11 -13.50
C LYS A 10 3.12 -3.95 -12.81
N MET A 11 4.45 -3.96 -12.85
CA MET A 11 5.25 -2.82 -12.43
C MET A 11 5.13 -1.68 -13.44
N THR A 12 4.99 -0.45 -12.95
CA THR A 12 5.10 0.74 -13.77
C THR A 12 6.53 0.88 -14.29
N ARG A 13 6.72 1.60 -15.41
CA ARG A 13 8.06 1.82 -15.96
C ARG A 13 9.02 2.48 -14.96
N PRO A 14 8.62 3.52 -14.19
CA PRO A 14 9.48 4.10 -13.16
C PRO A 14 9.88 3.07 -12.09
N LEU A 15 8.92 2.33 -11.53
CA LEU A 15 9.21 1.31 -10.51
C LEU A 15 10.16 0.23 -11.04
N LYS A 16 9.97 -0.19 -12.30
CA LYS A 16 10.83 -1.19 -12.93
C LYS A 16 12.26 -0.69 -13.10
N ASN A 17 12.45 0.59 -13.41
CA ASN A 17 13.77 1.18 -13.57
C ASN A 17 14.49 1.29 -12.22
N GLU A 18 13.82 1.84 -11.21
CA GLU A 18 14.34 1.93 -9.83
C GLU A 18 14.71 0.55 -9.28
N LEU A 19 13.83 -0.44 -9.47
CA LEU A 19 14.07 -1.80 -8.99
C LEU A 19 15.29 -2.43 -9.67
N ARG A 20 15.48 -2.21 -10.98
CA ARG A 20 16.63 -2.76 -11.72
C ARG A 20 17.94 -2.18 -11.21
N GLU A 21 17.99 -0.88 -10.97
CA GLU A 21 19.20 -0.26 -10.41
C GLU A 21 19.46 -0.79 -8.99
N PHE A 22 18.42 -0.88 -8.16
CA PHE A 22 18.53 -1.37 -6.80
C PHE A 22 19.03 -2.83 -6.68
N VAL A 23 18.75 -3.68 -7.68
CA VAL A 23 19.15 -5.11 -7.65
C VAL A 23 20.38 -5.43 -8.50
N LYS A 24 21.01 -4.44 -9.15
CA LYS A 24 22.04 -4.73 -10.17
C LYS A 24 23.21 -5.57 -9.64
N ASP A 25 23.59 -5.35 -8.39
CA ASP A 25 24.72 -6.03 -7.73
C ASP A 25 24.25 -7.09 -6.71
N LYS A 26 22.98 -7.50 -6.76
CA LYS A 26 22.39 -8.46 -5.81
C LYS A 26 22.33 -9.86 -6.38
N GLU A 27 22.63 -10.84 -5.53
CA GLU A 27 22.51 -12.25 -5.88
C GLU A 27 21.04 -12.69 -5.95
N LEU A 28 20.70 -13.55 -6.91
CA LEU A 28 19.30 -13.96 -7.17
C LEU A 28 18.65 -14.74 -6.02
N HIS A 29 19.46 -15.37 -5.16
CA HIS A 29 18.98 -16.16 -4.03
C HIS A 29 18.80 -15.34 -2.74
N GLU A 30 19.11 -14.05 -2.79
CA GLU A 30 18.96 -13.14 -1.66
C GLU A 30 17.57 -12.52 -1.57
N TYR A 31 17.15 -12.19 -0.34
CA TYR A 31 15.95 -11.38 -0.17
C TYR A 31 16.13 -10.01 -0.81
N LEU A 32 15.10 -9.53 -1.52
CA LEU A 32 15.13 -8.22 -2.16
C LEU A 32 15.50 -7.10 -1.17
N PHE A 33 14.89 -7.15 0.02
CA PHE A 33 15.20 -6.25 1.13
C PHE A 33 15.75 -7.05 2.31
N GLN A 34 17.06 -7.01 2.49
CA GLN A 34 17.76 -7.72 3.55
C GLN A 34 17.80 -6.91 4.85
N SER A 35 17.70 -7.62 5.96
CA SER A 35 18.04 -7.13 7.29
C SER A 35 19.54 -6.98 7.43
N ARG A 36 19.98 -5.95 8.17
CA ARG A 36 21.38 -5.78 8.58
C ARG A 36 21.81 -6.81 9.64
N VAL A 37 20.84 -7.44 10.30
CA VAL A 37 21.08 -8.44 11.35
C VAL A 37 20.80 -9.84 10.80
N GLY A 38 21.82 -10.69 10.87
CA GLY A 38 21.80 -12.08 10.39
C GLY A 38 22.21 -12.25 8.93
N LYS A 39 22.48 -13.50 8.52
CA LYS A 39 22.86 -13.84 7.13
C LYS A 39 21.62 -14.08 6.26
N ASN A 40 21.51 -13.35 5.15
CA ASN A 40 20.40 -13.42 4.18
C ASN A 40 19.01 -13.53 4.85
N LYS A 41 18.70 -12.60 5.76
CA LYS A 41 17.38 -12.52 6.42
C LYS A 41 16.57 -11.38 5.82
N ALA A 42 15.28 -11.59 5.60
CA ALA A 42 14.37 -10.52 5.17
C ALA A 42 14.23 -9.43 6.23
N LEU A 43 13.95 -8.20 5.80
CA LEU A 43 13.52 -7.13 6.70
C LEU A 43 12.28 -7.55 7.49
N SER A 44 12.29 -7.26 8.80
CA SER A 44 11.13 -7.47 9.65
C SER A 44 10.05 -6.42 9.38
N TYR A 45 8.79 -6.78 9.60
CA TYR A 45 7.68 -5.82 9.52
C TYR A 45 7.85 -4.64 10.48
N LYS A 46 8.44 -4.86 11.67
CA LYS A 46 8.70 -3.82 12.66
C LYS A 46 9.69 -2.79 12.13
N THR A 47 10.72 -3.25 11.42
CA THR A 47 11.72 -2.38 10.80
C THR A 47 11.10 -1.53 9.70
N VAL A 48 10.27 -2.13 8.84
CA VAL A 48 9.55 -1.38 7.79
C VAL A 48 8.61 -0.34 8.40
N TYR A 49 7.87 -0.69 9.45
CA TYR A 49 7.03 0.27 10.19
C TYR A 49 7.86 1.43 10.76
N TRP A 50 9.01 1.14 11.36
CA TRP A 50 9.93 2.16 11.88
C TRP A 50 10.42 3.12 10.79
N PHE A 51 10.80 2.61 9.61
CA PHE A 51 11.20 3.47 8.49
C PHE A 51 10.06 4.39 8.04
N LEU A 52 8.84 3.87 7.95
CA LEU A 52 7.66 4.67 7.57
C LEU A 52 7.32 5.72 8.63
N LYS A 53 7.36 5.34 9.92
CA LYS A 53 7.11 6.26 11.02
C LYS A 53 8.14 7.39 11.03
N ARG A 54 9.43 7.06 10.88
CA ARG A 54 10.49 8.05 10.86
C ARG A 54 10.35 9.04 9.69
N ALA A 55 10.08 8.52 8.49
CA ALA A 55 9.84 9.36 7.32
C ALA A 55 8.61 10.28 7.51
N ALA A 56 7.56 9.79 8.20
CA ALA A 56 6.38 10.60 8.51
C ALA A 56 6.70 11.71 9.51
N GLU A 57 7.44 11.40 10.58
CA GLU A 57 7.91 12.39 11.57
C GLU A 57 8.77 13.47 10.92
N ASP A 58 9.73 13.09 10.07
CA ASP A 58 10.62 14.02 9.36
C ASP A 58 9.84 14.94 8.39
N LEU A 59 8.66 14.51 7.92
CA LEU A 59 7.77 15.29 7.06
C LEU A 59 6.65 16.03 7.82
N GLY A 60 6.58 15.88 9.15
CA GLY A 60 5.49 16.43 9.97
C GLY A 60 4.11 15.84 9.66
N ILE A 61 4.05 14.57 9.23
CA ILE A 61 2.81 13.87 8.90
C ILE A 61 2.43 12.92 10.03
N ASP A 62 1.24 13.12 10.59
CA ASP A 62 0.70 12.24 11.61
C ASP A 62 -0.03 11.01 11.03
N ASN A 63 -0.28 10.02 11.89
CA ASN A 63 -1.14 8.86 11.60
C ASN A 63 -0.68 7.98 10.41
N VAL A 64 0.64 7.88 10.18
CA VAL A 64 1.22 6.96 9.20
C VAL A 64 1.48 5.59 9.81
N GLY A 65 0.94 4.55 9.17
CA GLY A 65 1.16 3.16 9.50
C GLY A 65 1.46 2.32 8.26
N THR A 66 1.65 1.01 8.47
CA THR A 66 2.02 0.06 7.40
C THR A 66 0.96 -0.07 6.30
N HIS A 67 -0.30 0.22 6.60
CA HIS A 67 -1.40 0.19 5.64
C HIS A 67 -1.64 1.53 4.95
N THR A 68 -1.07 2.65 5.43
CA THR A 68 -1.37 3.99 4.92
C THR A 68 -1.12 4.09 3.42
N MET A 69 0.08 3.71 2.95
CA MET A 69 0.39 3.75 1.51
C MET A 69 -0.58 2.94 0.65
N ARG A 70 -1.04 1.77 1.14
CA ARG A 70 -1.99 0.92 0.41
C ARG A 70 -3.37 1.55 0.35
N LYS A 71 -3.84 2.16 1.44
CA LYS A 71 -5.10 2.91 1.48
C LYS A 71 -5.04 4.13 0.57
N THR A 72 -3.97 4.91 0.65
CA THR A 72 -3.71 6.09 -0.19
C THR A 72 -3.70 5.73 -1.68
N PHE A 73 -3.00 4.66 -2.07
CA PHE A 73 -3.05 4.14 -3.44
C PHE A 73 -4.48 3.81 -3.87
N GLY A 74 -5.21 3.05 -3.06
CA GLY A 74 -6.59 2.66 -3.37
C GLY A 74 -7.53 3.86 -3.49
N TYR A 75 -7.39 4.86 -2.61
CA TYR A 75 -8.16 6.09 -2.64
C TYR A 75 -7.96 6.86 -3.95
N HIS A 76 -6.71 7.13 -4.33
CA HIS A 76 -6.42 7.86 -5.57
C HIS A 76 -6.81 7.07 -6.82
N TYR A 77 -6.61 5.75 -6.81
CA TYR A 77 -7.06 4.89 -7.89
C TYR A 77 -8.59 4.96 -8.05
N TYR A 78 -9.34 4.86 -6.95
CA TYR A 78 -10.80 4.97 -6.99
C TYR A 78 -11.25 6.36 -7.44
N LYS A 79 -10.62 7.44 -6.95
CA LYS A 79 -10.94 8.80 -7.42
C LYS A 79 -10.74 8.97 -8.93
N LYS A 80 -9.71 8.35 -9.50
CA LYS A 80 -9.39 8.45 -10.93
C LYS A 80 -10.26 7.57 -11.82
N TYR A 81 -10.47 6.30 -11.45
CA TYR A 81 -11.10 5.30 -12.32
C TYR A 81 -12.49 4.88 -11.88
N LYS A 82 -12.89 5.20 -10.64
CA LYS A 82 -14.18 4.84 -10.02
C LYS A 82 -14.52 3.34 -10.08
N ASN A 83 -13.51 2.49 -10.27
CA ASN A 83 -13.67 1.04 -10.35
C ASN A 83 -13.27 0.36 -9.04
N VAL A 84 -14.26 -0.02 -8.23
CA VAL A 84 -14.05 -0.75 -6.98
C VAL A 84 -13.71 -2.23 -7.20
N ALA A 85 -14.16 -2.84 -8.30
CA ALA A 85 -13.91 -4.26 -8.59
C ALA A 85 -12.42 -4.53 -8.85
N ASP A 86 -11.75 -3.60 -9.52
CA ASP A 86 -10.29 -3.64 -9.71
C ASP A 86 -9.57 -3.58 -8.35
N LEU A 87 -10.02 -2.70 -7.46
CA LEU A 87 -9.44 -2.56 -6.11
C LEU A 87 -9.73 -3.76 -5.22
N MET A 88 -10.93 -4.35 -5.29
CA MET A 88 -11.24 -5.60 -4.60
C MET A 88 -10.29 -6.69 -5.06
N SER A 89 -10.13 -6.83 -6.38
CA SER A 89 -9.20 -7.79 -6.98
C SER A 89 -7.80 -7.50 -6.51
N LEU A 90 -7.30 -6.25 -6.57
CA LEU A 90 -5.99 -5.80 -6.13
C LEU A 90 -5.74 -6.03 -4.63
N PHE A 91 -6.76 -5.88 -3.80
CA PHE A 91 -6.64 -5.99 -2.36
C PHE A 91 -7.00 -7.35 -1.77
N ASN A 92 -7.55 -8.26 -2.59
CA ASN A 92 -8.12 -9.54 -2.17
C ASN A 92 -9.25 -9.36 -1.15
N HIS A 93 -10.08 -8.32 -1.30
CA HIS A 93 -11.23 -8.10 -0.45
C HIS A 93 -12.46 -8.83 -0.99
N SER A 94 -13.28 -9.37 -0.08
CA SER A 94 -14.47 -10.16 -0.42
C SER A 94 -15.65 -9.33 -0.92
N SER A 95 -15.69 -8.02 -0.62
CA SER A 95 -16.80 -7.16 -1.04
C SER A 95 -16.38 -5.74 -1.40
N PRO A 96 -17.19 -5.04 -2.22
CA PRO A 96 -16.98 -3.63 -2.54
C PRO A 96 -17.00 -2.76 -1.28
N ALA A 97 -17.94 -3.05 -0.36
CA ALA A 97 -18.11 -2.30 0.88
C ALA A 97 -16.84 -2.32 1.74
N VAL A 98 -16.21 -3.51 1.90
CA VAL A 98 -14.93 -3.64 2.61
C VAL A 98 -13.86 -2.78 1.95
N THR A 99 -13.82 -2.74 0.62
CA THR A 99 -12.84 -1.95 -0.13
C THR A 99 -13.07 -0.45 0.04
N LEU A 100 -14.30 0.04 -0.09
CA LEU A 100 -14.64 1.46 0.05
C LEU A 100 -14.38 1.99 1.46
N ILE A 101 -14.65 1.18 2.50
CA ILE A 101 -14.31 1.51 3.88
C ILE A 101 -12.78 1.52 4.06
N TYR A 102 -12.09 0.51 3.53
CA TYR A 102 -10.63 0.39 3.65
C TYR A 102 -9.90 1.61 3.10
N ILE A 103 -10.37 2.16 1.98
CA ILE A 103 -9.79 3.34 1.32
C ILE A 103 -10.42 4.67 1.76
N CYS A 104 -11.26 4.68 2.80
CA CYS A 104 -11.92 5.86 3.37
C CYS A 104 -12.90 6.62 2.45
N VAL A 105 -13.18 6.15 1.23
CA VAL A 105 -14.12 6.82 0.31
C VAL A 105 -15.52 6.93 0.88
N ARG A 106 -15.99 5.89 1.59
CA ARG A 106 -17.34 5.92 2.18
C ARG A 106 -17.50 7.04 3.21
N GLN A 107 -16.46 7.32 3.99
CA GLN A 107 -16.49 8.39 4.99
C GLN A 107 -16.53 9.75 4.29
N ASP A 108 -15.61 10.00 3.35
CA ASP A 108 -15.58 11.23 2.55
C ASP A 108 -16.92 11.53 1.86
N GLU A 109 -17.58 10.51 1.29
CA GLU A 109 -18.89 10.68 0.65
C GLU A 109 -20.00 11.03 1.63
N LEU A 110 -20.00 10.44 2.83
CA LEU A 110 -20.96 10.77 3.88
C LEU A 110 -20.74 12.19 4.40
N ASP A 111 -19.49 12.57 4.66
CA ASP A 111 -19.12 13.90 5.14
C ASP A 111 -19.51 14.97 4.11
N THR A 112 -19.29 14.70 2.83
CA THR A 112 -19.70 15.60 1.73
C THR A 112 -21.22 15.76 1.67
N LYS A 113 -21.98 14.65 1.79
CA LYS A 113 -23.45 14.70 1.75
C LYS A 113 -24.03 15.45 2.95
N MET A 114 -23.51 15.20 4.15
CA MET A 114 -23.94 15.90 5.36
C MET A 114 -23.62 17.39 5.32
N SER A 115 -22.46 17.77 4.77
CA SER A 115 -22.09 19.19 4.61
C SER A 115 -23.03 19.96 3.69
N ASN A 116 -23.69 19.28 2.74
CA ASN A 116 -24.62 19.87 1.78
C ASN A 116 -26.09 19.70 2.16
N PHE A 117 -26.39 19.05 3.29
CA PHE A 117 -27.75 18.75 3.71
C PHE A 117 -28.34 19.93 4.50
N SER A 118 -29.46 20.47 4.04
CA SER A 118 -30.33 21.41 4.75
C SER A 118 -31.79 21.01 4.51
N LEU A 119 -32.64 21.17 5.53
CA LEU A 119 -34.10 20.97 5.45
C LEU A 119 -34.82 22.25 5.03
#